data_AF-A0AA35R513-F1
#
_entry.id   AF-A0AA35R513-F1
#
_cell.length_a   1.000
_cell.length_b   1.000
_cell.length_c   1.000
_cell.angle_alpha   90.00
_cell.angle_beta   90.00
_cell.angle_gamma   90.00
#
_symmetry.space_group_name_H-M   'P 1'
#
loop_
_entity.id
_entity.type
_entity.pdbx_description
1 polymer ?
#
loop_
_entity_poly.entity_id
_entity_poly.type
_entity_poly.pdbx_seq_one_letter_code
_entity_poly.pdbx_strand_id
1 'polypeptide(L)'
;MNSIAGIKALCGRNNGAVCTSSNAPAVLKWAFERAQRVLFLPDQHLGRNTALKLGIPLDEMVVWNPFKRLGGNTPEQLRHAKMVLWQGHCSVHTRFTPGQVQSARDRYPDINVVVHPECPMETLEVADMNGSTEFIRKTINEAPAGSQWAVGTEISLVNRLALQNPDKTIFCLDPVSCPCSTMYRIHPAYLLWVLEGLAAGEVNNQITVPEQMRQEANVALERMLALR
;
A
#
# COMPACT_ATOMS: atom_id res chain seq x y z
N MET A 1 -4.25 0.95 6.02
CA MET A 1 -5.21 -0.16 6.18
C MET A 1 -4.47 -1.44 6.57
N ASN A 2 -3.28 -1.67 6.03
CA ASN A 2 -2.43 -2.82 6.30
C ASN A 2 -1.78 -2.70 7.70
N SER A 3 -2.56 -2.93 8.75
CA SER A 3 -2.13 -2.82 10.15
C SER A 3 -3.06 -3.63 11.06
N ILE A 4 -2.56 -4.09 12.21
CA ILE A 4 -3.39 -4.77 13.21
C ILE A 4 -4.49 -3.85 13.76
N ALA A 5 -5.55 -4.45 14.32
CA ALA A 5 -6.67 -3.71 14.93
C ALA A 5 -6.20 -2.71 16.00
N GLY A 6 -5.17 -3.05 16.79
CA GLY A 6 -4.60 -2.15 17.80
C GLY A 6 -4.02 -0.85 17.24
N ILE A 7 -3.43 -0.87 16.04
CA ILE A 7 -2.95 0.35 15.38
C ILE A 7 -4.12 1.19 14.87
N LYS A 8 -5.19 0.55 14.39
CA LYS A 8 -6.42 1.27 14.00
C LYS A 8 -7.07 1.94 15.20
N ALA A 9 -7.14 1.22 16.32
CA ALA A 9 -7.64 1.73 17.59
C ALA A 9 -6.80 2.93 18.08
N LEU A 10 -5.46 2.82 18.00
CA LEU A 10 -4.54 3.92 18.26
C LEU A 10 -4.85 5.15 17.39
N CYS A 11 -5.09 4.97 16.08
CA CYS A 11 -5.52 6.08 15.23
C CYS A 11 -6.85 6.68 15.69
N GLY A 12 -7.85 5.84 15.97
CA GLY A 12 -9.20 6.29 16.34
C GLY A 12 -9.21 7.16 17.59
N ARG A 13 -8.54 6.69 18.67
CA ARG A 13 -8.45 7.41 19.95
C ARG A 13 -7.59 8.66 19.92
N ASN A 14 -6.68 8.79 18.94
CA ASN A 14 -5.82 9.97 18.77
C ASN A 14 -6.31 10.89 17.64
N ASN A 15 -7.62 10.92 17.36
CA ASN A 15 -8.23 11.79 16.34
C ASN A 15 -7.66 11.59 14.91
N GLY A 16 -7.07 10.42 14.64
CA GLY A 16 -6.58 10.03 13.33
C GLY A 16 -7.61 9.23 12.52
N ALA A 17 -7.19 8.78 11.35
CA ALA A 17 -7.97 7.92 10.45
C ALA A 17 -7.10 6.78 9.93
N VAL A 18 -7.73 5.77 9.33
CA VAL A 18 -7.03 4.80 8.47
C VAL A 18 -7.16 5.23 7.01
N CYS A 19 -6.32 4.68 6.14
CA CYS A 19 -6.35 4.93 4.70
C CYS A 19 -5.93 3.68 3.91
N THR A 20 -6.30 3.61 2.63
CA THR A 20 -5.73 2.69 1.64
C THR A 20 -4.90 3.49 0.64
N SER A 21 -4.19 2.81 -0.27
CA SER A 21 -3.47 3.50 -1.34
C SER A 21 -4.37 4.32 -2.27
N SER A 22 -5.68 4.06 -2.31
CA SER A 22 -6.64 4.78 -3.14
C SER A 22 -7.09 6.12 -2.53
N ASN A 23 -7.21 6.24 -1.20
CA ASN A 23 -7.70 7.45 -0.54
C ASN A 23 -6.67 8.12 0.38
N ALA A 24 -5.43 7.64 0.42
CA ALA A 24 -4.35 8.27 1.19
C ALA A 24 -4.21 9.78 0.93
N PRO A 25 -4.32 10.32 -0.32
CA PRO A 25 -4.28 11.76 -0.53
C PRO A 25 -5.40 12.53 0.17
N ALA A 26 -6.64 12.01 0.13
CA ALA A 26 -7.80 12.64 0.78
C ALA A 26 -7.65 12.62 2.30
N VAL A 27 -7.20 11.49 2.86
CA VAL A 27 -6.96 11.34 4.30
C VAL A 27 -5.83 12.25 4.78
N LEU A 28 -4.74 12.40 4.02
CA LEU A 28 -3.67 13.33 4.39
C LEU A 28 -4.13 14.79 4.35
N LYS A 29 -4.85 15.22 3.31
CA LYS A 29 -5.44 16.57 3.27
C LYS A 29 -6.32 16.84 4.49
N TRP A 30 -7.23 15.91 4.79
CA TRP A 30 -8.09 15.98 5.97
C TRP A 30 -7.29 16.07 7.29
N ALA A 31 -6.17 15.34 7.39
CA ALA A 31 -5.33 15.36 8.58
C ALA A 31 -4.60 16.72 8.74
N PHE A 32 -4.10 17.31 7.65
CA PHE A 32 -3.40 18.60 7.69
C PHE A 32 -4.32 19.79 7.98
N GLU A 33 -5.62 19.69 7.70
CA GLU A 33 -6.62 20.68 8.15
C GLU A 33 -6.78 20.70 9.68
N ARG A 34 -6.40 19.62 10.37
CA ARG A 34 -6.69 19.40 11.81
C ARG A 34 -5.44 19.36 12.67
N ALA A 35 -4.29 19.06 12.08
CA ALA A 35 -3.04 18.89 12.78
C ALA A 35 -1.87 19.48 11.98
N GLN A 36 -0.89 20.02 12.71
CA GLN A 36 0.34 20.54 12.10
C GLN A 36 1.28 19.44 11.60
N ARG A 37 1.15 18.21 12.14
CA ARG A 37 2.03 17.08 11.84
C ARG A 37 1.22 15.79 11.75
N VAL A 38 1.68 14.88 10.89
CA VAL A 38 1.07 13.57 10.69
C VAL A 38 2.10 12.47 10.97
N LEU A 39 1.74 11.53 11.83
CA LEU A 39 2.43 10.24 11.97
C LEU A 39 1.78 9.24 11.01
N PHE A 40 2.52 8.79 9.99
CA PHE A 40 2.03 7.87 8.97
C PHE A 40 2.57 6.45 9.20
N LEU A 41 1.67 5.48 9.27
CA LEU A 41 1.95 4.10 9.65
C LEU A 41 1.26 3.09 8.70
N PRO A 42 1.84 1.90 8.47
CA PRO A 42 3.22 1.54 8.76
C PRO A 42 4.18 1.82 7.59
N ASP A 43 3.66 2.06 6.39
CA ASP A 43 4.46 2.09 5.15
C ASP A 43 5.01 3.50 4.87
N GLN A 44 6.33 3.64 4.96
CA GLN A 44 7.01 4.92 4.71
C GLN A 44 6.89 5.39 3.27
N HIS A 45 6.82 4.46 2.30
CA HIS A 45 6.85 4.80 0.88
C HIS A 45 5.49 5.35 0.48
N LEU A 46 4.40 4.68 0.86
CA LEU A 46 3.06 5.20 0.64
C LEU A 46 2.90 6.58 1.28
N GLY A 47 3.34 6.75 2.53
CA GLY A 47 3.28 8.03 3.24
C GLY A 47 4.08 9.13 2.53
N ARG A 48 5.35 8.85 2.20
CA ARG A 48 6.26 9.79 1.52
C ARG A 48 5.74 10.18 0.15
N ASN A 49 5.42 9.20 -0.69
CA ASN A 49 4.99 9.42 -2.07
C ASN A 49 3.66 10.16 -2.11
N THR A 50 2.75 9.90 -1.16
CA THR A 50 1.50 10.66 -1.05
C THR A 50 1.76 12.10 -0.60
N ALA A 51 2.62 12.31 0.38
CA ALA A 51 2.95 13.65 0.87
C ALA A 51 3.66 14.51 -0.20
N LEU A 52 4.57 13.92 -0.99
CA LEU A 52 5.22 14.58 -2.12
C LEU A 52 4.19 15.05 -3.16
N LYS A 53 3.22 14.21 -3.52
CA LYS A 53 2.12 14.59 -4.43
C LYS A 53 1.26 15.74 -3.89
N LEU A 54 1.24 15.95 -2.58
CA LEU A 54 0.53 17.05 -1.93
C LEU A 54 1.41 18.30 -1.74
N GLY A 55 2.64 18.30 -2.26
CA GLY A 55 3.55 19.45 -2.20
C GLY A 55 4.33 19.58 -0.90
N ILE A 56 4.39 18.53 -0.07
CA ILE A 56 5.23 18.53 1.13
C ILE A 56 6.65 18.14 0.70
N PRO A 57 7.67 18.97 0.97
CA PRO A 57 9.04 18.69 0.56
C PRO A 57 9.72 17.65 1.46
N LEU A 58 10.79 17.01 0.96
CA LEU A 58 11.46 15.90 1.66
C LEU A 58 12.15 16.29 2.97
N ASP A 59 12.63 17.52 3.08
CA ASP A 59 13.24 18.09 4.28
C ASP A 59 12.25 18.28 5.44
N GLU A 60 10.95 18.38 5.12
CA GLU A 60 9.86 18.36 6.10
C GLU A 60 9.36 16.94 6.44
N MET A 61 10.06 15.89 5.98
CA MET A 61 9.72 14.49 6.27
C MET A 61 10.85 13.77 7.00
N VAL A 62 10.50 13.05 8.06
CA VAL A 62 11.46 12.26 8.84
C VAL A 62 11.01 10.81 8.94
N VAL A 63 11.97 9.89 8.99
CA VAL A 63 11.68 8.47 9.20
C VAL A 63 11.86 8.12 10.68
N TRP A 64 10.85 7.50 11.27
CA TRP A 64 10.86 7.05 12.65
C TRP A 64 11.25 5.57 12.73
N ASN A 65 12.47 5.29 13.20
CA ASN A 65 12.92 3.95 13.54
C ASN A 65 12.58 3.64 15.02
N PRO A 66 11.64 2.71 15.31
CA PRO A 66 11.22 2.42 16.69
C PRO A 66 12.32 1.85 17.58
N PHE A 67 13.41 1.34 17.01
CA PHE A 67 14.54 0.77 17.74
C PHE A 67 15.61 1.80 18.11
N LYS A 68 15.45 3.06 17.69
CA LYS A 68 16.38 4.15 18.00
C LYS A 68 15.71 5.19 18.90
N ARG A 69 16.50 5.82 19.78
CA ARG A 69 16.05 6.97 20.58
C ARG A 69 15.55 8.06 19.63
N LEU A 70 14.36 8.60 19.92
CA LEU A 70 13.68 9.61 19.08
C LEU A 70 13.52 9.21 17.59
N GLY A 71 13.38 7.91 17.31
CA GLY A 71 13.26 7.44 15.94
C GLY A 71 14.58 7.48 15.15
N GLY A 72 15.70 7.84 15.79
CA GLY A 72 16.96 8.18 15.12
C GLY A 72 17.05 9.64 14.66
N ASN A 73 16.12 10.50 15.10
CA ASN A 73 16.04 11.91 14.72
C ASN A 73 16.42 12.82 15.90
N THR A 74 16.80 14.06 15.60
CA THR A 74 16.98 15.10 16.61
C THR A 74 15.63 15.74 17.00
N PRO A 75 15.52 16.34 18.19
CA PRO A 75 14.33 17.11 18.57
C PRO A 75 14.00 18.23 17.57
N GLU A 76 15.01 18.86 16.97
CA GLU A 76 14.88 19.93 15.99
C GLU A 76 14.24 19.41 14.70
N GLN A 77 14.72 18.27 14.19
CA GLN A 77 14.14 17.60 13.01
C GLN A 77 12.68 17.22 13.25
N LEU A 78 12.35 16.67 14.41
CA LEU A 78 10.97 16.31 14.76
C LEU A 78 10.04 17.53 14.88
N ARG A 79 10.55 18.67 15.36
CA ARG A 79 9.78 19.92 15.42
C ARG A 79 9.56 20.53 14.03
N HIS A 80 10.54 20.42 13.13
CA HIS A 80 10.44 20.94 11.77
C HIS A 80 9.56 20.06 10.86
N ALA A 81 9.58 18.74 11.06
CA ALA A 81 8.86 17.79 10.21
C ALA A 81 7.34 18.00 10.25
N LYS A 82 6.71 17.99 9.07
CA LYS A 82 5.25 17.84 8.90
C LYS A 82 4.84 16.37 8.80
N MET A 83 5.71 15.51 8.29
CA MET A 83 5.47 14.08 8.15
C MET A 83 6.48 13.28 8.98
N VAL A 84 5.96 12.43 9.87
CA VAL A 84 6.74 11.41 10.56
C VAL A 84 6.34 10.06 9.96
N LEU A 85 7.25 9.47 9.21
CA LEU A 85 7.04 8.22 8.47
C LEU A 85 7.56 7.05 9.28
N TRP A 86 6.71 6.10 9.63
CA TRP A 86 7.19 4.89 10.30
C TRP A 86 8.11 4.08 9.40
N GLN A 87 9.21 3.55 9.93
CA GLN A 87 10.16 2.72 9.17
C GLN A 87 9.61 1.30 8.87
N GLY A 88 8.41 1.20 8.32
CA GLY A 88 7.86 -0.01 7.72
C GLY A 88 7.75 0.14 6.21
N HIS A 89 7.70 -0.98 5.52
CA HIS A 89 7.55 -1.03 4.06
C HIS A 89 6.99 -2.39 3.65
N CYS A 90 6.39 -2.45 2.47
CA CYS A 90 6.04 -3.72 1.86
C CYS A 90 7.27 -4.39 1.22
N SER A 91 7.57 -5.62 1.65
CA SER A 91 8.69 -6.42 1.10
C SER A 91 8.50 -6.81 -0.37
N VAL A 92 7.26 -6.75 -0.88
CA VAL A 92 6.97 -6.99 -2.30
C VAL A 92 7.29 -5.73 -3.11
N HIS A 93 6.78 -4.57 -2.70
CA HIS A 93 6.91 -3.32 -3.47
C HIS A 93 8.33 -2.72 -3.44
N THR A 94 9.13 -3.03 -2.42
CA THR A 94 10.54 -2.59 -2.33
C THR A 94 11.48 -3.34 -3.26
N ARG A 95 11.03 -4.41 -3.93
CA ARG A 95 11.83 -5.15 -4.92
C ARG A 95 11.93 -4.46 -6.26
N PHE A 96 10.97 -3.58 -6.57
CA PHE A 96 10.92 -2.89 -7.85
C PHE A 96 11.94 -1.76 -7.86
N THR A 97 12.81 -1.77 -8.88
CA THR A 97 13.94 -0.84 -9.04
C THR A 97 13.88 -0.11 -10.37
N PRO A 98 14.52 1.07 -10.48
CA PRO A 98 14.64 1.77 -11.76
C PRO A 98 15.32 0.95 -12.85
N GLY A 99 16.29 0.09 -12.49
CA GLY A 99 16.96 -0.78 -13.44
C GLY A 99 16.03 -1.81 -14.09
N GLN A 100 15.04 -2.33 -13.37
CA GLN A 100 14.01 -3.21 -13.94
C GLN A 100 13.07 -2.46 -14.89
N VAL A 101 12.74 -1.20 -14.57
CA VAL A 101 11.97 -0.32 -15.46
C VAL A 101 12.72 -0.10 -16.77
N GLN A 102 14.01 0.24 -16.70
CA GLN A 102 14.84 0.41 -17.88
C GLN A 102 14.94 -0.90 -18.69
N SER A 103 15.20 -2.02 -18.02
CA SER A 103 15.26 -3.34 -18.67
C SER A 103 13.93 -3.76 -19.34
N ALA A 104 12.79 -3.28 -18.84
CA ALA A 104 11.50 -3.49 -19.49
C ALA A 104 11.37 -2.64 -20.76
N ARG A 105 11.76 -1.36 -20.71
CA ARG A 105 11.76 -0.44 -21.86
C ARG A 105 12.73 -0.90 -22.96
N ASP A 106 13.90 -1.43 -22.59
CA ASP A 106 14.89 -1.95 -23.54
C ASP A 106 14.36 -3.17 -24.32
N ARG A 107 13.53 -3.99 -23.68
CA ARG A 107 12.90 -5.17 -24.30
C ARG A 107 11.65 -4.81 -25.09
N TYR A 108 10.93 -3.78 -24.67
CA TYR A 108 9.64 -3.36 -25.22
C TYR A 108 9.62 -1.82 -25.36
N PRO A 109 9.99 -1.28 -26.54
CA PRO A 109 10.18 0.16 -26.73
C PRO A 109 8.95 1.04 -26.43
N ASP A 110 7.73 0.50 -26.61
CA ASP A 110 6.45 1.22 -26.41
C ASP A 110 5.71 0.77 -25.15
N ILE A 111 6.43 0.26 -24.15
CA ILE A 111 5.81 -0.25 -22.93
C ILE A 111 5.36 0.86 -21.98
N ASN A 112 4.17 0.69 -21.41
CA ASN A 112 3.68 1.49 -20.31
C ASN A 112 4.06 0.83 -18.99
N VAL A 113 4.62 1.60 -18.06
CA VAL A 113 5.07 1.12 -16.76
C VAL A 113 4.18 1.70 -15.67
N VAL A 114 3.45 0.84 -14.96
CA VAL A 114 2.58 1.25 -13.86
C VAL A 114 2.97 0.54 -12.56
N VAL A 115 3.18 1.30 -11.49
CA VAL A 115 3.63 0.76 -10.19
C VAL A 115 2.71 1.15 -9.03
N HIS A 116 2.74 0.37 -7.94
CA HIS A 116 2.01 0.71 -6.73
C HIS A 116 2.73 1.83 -5.94
N PRO A 117 2.03 2.76 -5.25
CA PRO A 117 2.65 3.86 -4.52
C PRO A 117 3.44 3.45 -3.27
N GLU A 118 3.44 2.17 -2.90
CA GLU A 118 4.32 1.61 -1.86
C GLU A 118 5.74 1.30 -2.39
N CYS A 119 5.98 1.44 -3.69
CA CYS A 119 7.32 1.28 -4.24
C CYS A 119 8.25 2.44 -3.80
N PRO A 120 9.58 2.24 -3.81
CA PRO A 120 10.56 3.30 -3.58
C PRO A 120 10.34 4.50 -4.51
N MET A 121 10.68 5.69 -4.03
CA MET A 121 10.44 6.94 -4.75
C MET A 121 11.12 6.94 -6.10
N GLU A 122 12.36 6.45 -6.14
CA GLU A 122 13.21 6.34 -7.30
C GLU A 122 12.54 5.51 -8.40
N THR A 123 11.78 4.47 -8.01
CA THR A 123 11.02 3.63 -8.94
C THR A 123 9.74 4.31 -9.42
N LEU A 124 9.09 5.13 -8.58
CA LEU A 124 7.93 5.92 -8.99
C LEU A 124 8.31 7.00 -10.00
N GLU A 125 9.47 7.63 -9.85
CA GLU A 125 9.94 8.71 -10.71
C GLU A 125 10.18 8.27 -12.15
N VAL A 126 10.61 7.02 -12.37
CA VAL A 126 10.86 6.48 -13.71
C VAL A 126 9.67 5.70 -14.30
N ALA A 127 8.62 5.45 -13.50
CA ALA A 127 7.39 4.81 -13.95
C ALA A 127 6.48 5.84 -14.63
N ASP A 128 5.75 5.43 -15.67
CA ASP A 128 4.84 6.33 -16.39
C ASP A 128 3.60 6.67 -15.54
N MET A 129 3.16 5.71 -14.71
CA MET A 129 1.96 5.85 -13.88
C MET A 129 2.16 5.18 -12.52
N ASN A 130 1.48 5.68 -11.49
CA ASN A 130 1.41 4.99 -10.21
C ASN A 130 0.08 5.20 -9.49
N GLY A 131 -0.41 4.14 -8.85
CA GLY A 131 -1.69 4.17 -8.15
C GLY A 131 -2.02 2.87 -7.43
N SER A 132 -3.18 2.86 -6.75
CA SER A 132 -3.68 1.67 -6.05
C SER A 132 -3.90 0.50 -7.01
N THR A 133 -4.08 -0.70 -6.47
CA THR A 133 -4.47 -1.88 -7.27
C THR A 133 -5.74 -1.66 -8.09
N GLU A 134 -6.68 -0.87 -7.57
CA GLU A 134 -7.89 -0.44 -8.28
C GLU A 134 -7.56 0.44 -9.49
N PHE A 135 -6.70 1.45 -9.29
CA PHE A 135 -6.23 2.32 -10.37
C PHE A 135 -5.52 1.51 -11.47
N ILE A 136 -4.58 0.63 -11.07
CA ILE A 136 -3.86 -0.25 -11.99
C ILE A 136 -4.82 -1.11 -12.82
N ARG A 137 -5.79 -1.77 -12.15
CA ARG A 137 -6.81 -2.58 -12.83
C ARG A 137 -7.61 -1.76 -13.82
N LYS A 138 -8.10 -0.59 -13.41
CA LYS A 138 -8.90 0.29 -14.26
C LYS A 138 -8.11 0.74 -15.48
N THR A 139 -6.90 1.26 -15.28
CA THR A 139 -6.01 1.72 -16.35
C THR A 139 -5.73 0.64 -17.39
N ILE A 140 -5.42 -0.59 -16.97
CA ILE A 140 -5.08 -1.68 -17.89
C ILE A 140 -6.32 -2.19 -18.64
N ASN A 141 -7.47 -2.29 -17.96
CA ASN A 141 -8.70 -2.74 -18.60
C ASN A 141 -9.25 -1.73 -19.62
N GLU A 142 -9.07 -0.43 -19.36
CA GLU A 142 -9.51 0.65 -20.26
C GLU A 142 -8.48 0.97 -21.36
N ALA A 143 -7.28 0.38 -21.32
CA ALA A 143 -6.24 0.58 -22.31
C ALA A 143 -6.62 0.01 -23.68
N PRO A 144 -6.11 0.59 -24.78
CA PRO A 144 -6.35 0.07 -26.12
C PRO A 144 -5.79 -1.34 -26.30
N ALA A 145 -6.41 -2.13 -27.20
CA ALA A 145 -5.91 -3.44 -27.60
C ALA A 145 -4.50 -3.32 -28.19
N GLY A 146 -3.65 -4.32 -27.97
CA GLY A 146 -2.24 -4.33 -28.39
C GLY A 146 -1.31 -3.52 -27.49
N SER A 147 -1.82 -2.83 -26.47
CA SER A 147 -0.98 -2.11 -25.50
C SER A 147 -0.11 -3.06 -24.68
N GLN A 148 1.06 -2.55 -24.30
CA GLN A 148 2.08 -3.29 -23.55
C GLN A 148 2.25 -2.67 -22.17
N TRP A 149 2.27 -3.50 -21.13
CA TRP A 149 2.25 -3.09 -19.73
C TRP A 149 3.24 -3.88 -18.88
N ALA A 150 4.18 -3.17 -18.26
CA ALA A 150 4.96 -3.68 -17.15
C ALA A 150 4.35 -3.20 -15.82
N VAL A 151 3.97 -4.13 -14.96
CA VAL A 151 3.22 -3.83 -13.74
C VAL A 151 4.07 -4.12 -12.50
N GLY A 152 4.30 -3.10 -11.67
CA GLY A 152 5.01 -3.18 -10.41
C GLY A 152 4.06 -3.29 -9.22
N THR A 153 3.47 -4.46 -9.03
CA THR A 153 2.62 -4.80 -7.87
C THR A 153 2.66 -6.32 -7.61
N GLU A 154 1.80 -6.83 -6.73
CA GLU A 154 1.73 -8.26 -6.41
C GLU A 154 1.38 -9.10 -7.66
N ILE A 155 2.12 -10.19 -7.88
CA ILE A 155 2.11 -11.02 -9.10
C ILE A 155 0.74 -11.63 -9.42
N SER A 156 -0.04 -12.01 -8.41
CA SER A 156 -1.35 -12.62 -8.60
C SER A 156 -2.33 -11.66 -9.26
N LEU A 157 -2.25 -10.35 -8.95
CA LEU A 157 -3.01 -9.33 -9.66
C LEU A 157 -2.56 -9.22 -11.12
N VAL A 158 -1.25 -9.18 -11.37
CA VAL A 158 -0.69 -9.06 -12.73
C VAL A 158 -1.11 -10.24 -13.61
N ASN A 159 -0.97 -11.47 -13.11
CA ASN A 159 -1.38 -12.68 -13.81
C ASN A 159 -2.88 -12.68 -14.12
N ARG A 160 -3.71 -12.22 -13.18
CA ARG A 160 -5.15 -12.11 -13.40
C ARG A 160 -5.47 -11.09 -14.49
N LEU A 161 -4.80 -9.94 -14.51
CA LEU A 161 -4.98 -8.92 -15.54
C LEU A 161 -4.58 -9.42 -16.93
N ALA A 162 -3.46 -10.16 -17.01
CA ALA A 162 -3.01 -10.79 -18.26
C ALA A 162 -4.03 -11.81 -18.79
N LEU A 163 -4.62 -12.64 -17.90
CA LEU A 163 -5.66 -13.60 -18.27
C LEU A 163 -6.97 -12.92 -18.70
N GLN A 164 -7.32 -11.78 -18.09
CA GLN A 164 -8.54 -11.03 -18.38
C GLN A 164 -8.44 -10.15 -19.63
N ASN A 165 -7.22 -9.84 -20.08
CA ASN A 165 -6.95 -8.99 -21.25
C ASN A 165 -5.99 -9.70 -22.22
N PRO A 166 -6.43 -10.78 -22.88
CA PRO A 166 -5.58 -11.55 -23.80
C PRO A 166 -5.15 -10.75 -25.05
N ASP A 167 -5.81 -9.64 -25.32
CA ASP A 167 -5.51 -8.68 -26.38
C ASP A 167 -4.35 -7.73 -26.05
N LYS A 168 -3.80 -7.79 -24.83
CA LYS A 168 -2.74 -6.89 -24.33
C LYS A 168 -1.54 -7.70 -23.85
N THR A 169 -0.35 -7.12 -23.93
CA THR A 169 0.86 -7.72 -23.35
C THR A 169 1.02 -7.19 -21.93
N ILE A 170 0.81 -8.04 -20.91
CA ILE A 170 0.89 -7.64 -19.51
C ILE A 170 1.85 -8.58 -18.78
N PHE A 171 2.87 -8.03 -18.14
CA PHE A 171 3.81 -8.82 -17.34
C PHE A 171 4.28 -8.08 -16.08
N CYS A 172 4.81 -8.84 -15.13
CA CYS A 172 5.32 -8.30 -13.87
C CYS A 172 6.70 -7.69 -14.08
N LEU A 173 6.91 -6.51 -13.50
CA LEU A 173 8.18 -5.78 -13.61
C LEU A 173 9.37 -6.56 -13.00
N ASP A 174 9.12 -7.35 -11.95
CA ASP A 174 10.12 -8.28 -11.38
C ASP A 174 9.94 -9.69 -11.99
N PRO A 175 10.90 -10.19 -12.78
CA PRO A 175 10.86 -11.53 -13.35
C PRO A 175 11.14 -12.64 -12.31
N VAL A 176 11.79 -12.31 -11.20
CA VAL A 176 12.12 -13.24 -10.12
C VAL A 176 11.06 -13.08 -9.04
N SER A 177 9.87 -13.61 -9.31
CA SER A 177 8.68 -13.41 -8.48
C SER A 177 8.91 -13.83 -7.02
N CYS A 178 8.69 -12.89 -6.09
CA CYS A 178 8.46 -13.19 -4.68
C CYS A 178 6.99 -12.88 -4.36
N PRO A 179 6.10 -13.88 -4.38
CA PRO A 179 4.71 -13.65 -4.01
C PRO A 179 4.60 -13.14 -2.58
N CYS A 180 3.53 -12.42 -2.27
CA CYS A 180 3.22 -12.07 -0.89
C CYS A 180 2.99 -13.38 -0.10
N SER A 181 4.00 -13.80 0.67
CA SER A 181 4.02 -15.13 1.31
C SER A 181 2.85 -15.35 2.26
N THR A 182 2.31 -14.29 2.84
CA THR A 182 1.12 -14.33 3.70
C THR A 182 -0.17 -14.49 2.89
N MET A 183 -0.29 -13.89 1.70
CA MET A 183 -1.44 -14.10 0.82
C MET A 183 -1.48 -15.54 0.28
N TYR A 184 -0.32 -16.12 -0.01
CA TYR A 184 -0.21 -17.51 -0.48
C TYR A 184 -0.48 -18.57 0.59
N ARG A 185 -0.71 -18.18 1.85
CA ARG A 185 -1.20 -19.10 2.89
C ARG A 185 -2.68 -19.47 2.73
N ILE A 186 -3.42 -18.75 1.88
CA ILE A 186 -4.80 -19.09 1.55
C ILE A 186 -4.79 -20.21 0.50
N HIS A 187 -5.27 -21.39 0.89
CA HIS A 187 -5.28 -22.58 0.05
C HIS A 187 -6.68 -23.20 0.02
N PRO A 188 -7.16 -23.73 -1.12
CA PRO A 188 -8.50 -24.35 -1.22
C PRO A 188 -8.76 -25.43 -0.16
N ALA A 189 -7.74 -26.22 0.21
CA ALA A 189 -7.87 -27.22 1.27
C ALA A 189 -8.21 -26.61 2.65
N TYR A 190 -7.61 -25.46 3.00
CA TYR A 190 -7.92 -24.78 4.26
C TYR A 190 -9.30 -24.11 4.22
N LEU A 191 -9.71 -23.61 3.05
CA LEU A 191 -11.07 -23.11 2.85
C LEU A 191 -12.09 -24.23 3.03
N LEU A 192 -11.87 -25.38 2.40
CA LEU A 192 -12.74 -26.56 2.55
C LEU A 192 -12.84 -26.98 4.01
N TRP A 193 -11.70 -27.10 4.71
CA TRP A 193 -11.66 -27.45 6.13
C TRP A 193 -12.46 -26.47 7.02
N VAL A 194 -12.38 -25.16 6.75
CA VAL A 194 -13.19 -24.17 7.46
C VAL A 194 -14.68 -24.35 7.15
N LEU A 195 -15.06 -24.59 5.89
CA LEU A 195 -16.45 -24.77 5.48
C LEU A 195 -17.08 -26.06 6.03
N GLU A 196 -16.34 -27.17 6.03
CA GLU A 196 -16.76 -28.44 6.62
C GLU A 196 -16.96 -28.32 8.13
N GLY A 197 -16.04 -27.65 8.82
CA GLY A 197 -16.20 -27.33 10.24
C GLY A 197 -17.51 -26.57 10.50
N LEU A 198 -17.77 -25.49 9.74
CA LEU A 198 -19.00 -24.72 9.89
C LEU A 198 -20.27 -25.56 9.64
N ALA A 199 -20.25 -26.46 8.65
CA ALA A 199 -21.35 -27.37 8.37
C ALA A 199 -21.60 -28.39 9.50
N ALA A 200 -20.53 -28.79 10.21
CA ALA A 200 -20.59 -29.66 11.38
C ALA A 200 -20.89 -28.90 12.70
N GLY A 201 -21.03 -27.57 12.66
CA GLY A 201 -21.24 -26.74 13.85
C GLY A 201 -19.95 -26.35 14.60
N GLU A 202 -18.78 -26.62 14.03
CA GLU A 202 -17.47 -26.24 14.56
C GLU A 202 -16.98 -24.92 13.96
N VAL A 203 -16.48 -24.01 14.81
CA VAL A 203 -15.93 -22.72 14.35
C VAL A 203 -14.41 -22.73 14.48
N ASN A 204 -13.74 -23.08 13.41
CA ASN A 204 -12.28 -23.11 13.35
C ASN A 204 -11.68 -21.70 13.22
N ASN A 205 -10.70 -21.36 14.06
CA ASN A 205 -9.93 -20.11 14.00
C ASN A 205 -10.80 -18.83 14.01
N GLN A 206 -11.83 -18.77 14.85
CA GLN A 206 -12.66 -17.58 14.99
C GLN A 206 -11.82 -16.34 15.33
N ILE A 207 -11.83 -15.35 14.45
CA ILE A 207 -11.18 -14.08 14.71
C ILE A 207 -12.03 -13.27 15.68
N THR A 208 -11.44 -12.94 16.83
CA THR A 208 -12.05 -12.06 17.82
C THR A 208 -11.18 -10.82 18.03
N VAL A 209 -11.82 -9.70 18.33
CA VAL A 209 -11.16 -8.43 18.64
C VAL A 209 -11.76 -7.92 19.95
N PRO A 210 -10.94 -7.53 20.95
CA PRO A 210 -11.45 -6.98 22.19
C PRO A 210 -12.39 -5.79 21.95
N GLU A 211 -13.48 -5.71 22.71
CA GLU A 211 -14.58 -4.77 22.43
C GLU A 211 -14.12 -3.32 22.36
N GLN A 212 -13.30 -2.87 23.32
CA GLN A 212 -12.75 -1.52 23.31
C GLN A 212 -11.90 -1.25 22.05
N MET A 213 -11.06 -2.21 21.66
CA MET A 213 -10.22 -2.09 20.45
C MET A 213 -11.09 -2.01 19.19
N ARG A 214 -12.19 -2.78 19.13
CA ARG A 214 -13.15 -2.74 18.03
C ARG A 214 -13.81 -1.36 17.91
N GLN A 215 -14.30 -0.81 19.02
CA GLN A 215 -14.94 0.51 19.04
C GLN A 215 -13.98 1.62 18.57
N GLU A 216 -12.77 1.67 19.14
CA GLU A 216 -11.76 2.66 18.76
C GLU A 216 -11.32 2.51 17.29
N ALA A 217 -11.13 1.27 16.82
CA ALA A 217 -10.76 1.01 15.43
C ALA A 217 -11.86 1.41 14.44
N ASN A 218 -13.13 1.22 14.81
CA ASN A 218 -14.28 1.61 14.00
C ASN A 218 -14.34 3.12 13.79
N VAL A 219 -14.03 3.92 14.81
CA VAL A 219 -13.95 5.39 14.66
C VAL A 219 -12.97 5.79 13.55
N ALA A 220 -11.77 5.17 13.52
CA ALA A 220 -10.79 5.45 12.47
C ALA A 220 -11.26 4.98 11.08
N LEU A 221 -11.98 3.85 11.03
CA LEU A 221 -12.51 3.26 9.81
C LEU A 221 -13.66 4.09 9.23
N GLU A 222 -14.60 4.54 10.05
CA GLU A 222 -15.72 5.41 9.65
C GLU A 222 -15.20 6.72 9.07
N ARG A 223 -14.18 7.32 9.70
CA ARG A 223 -13.47 8.49 9.15
C ARG A 223 -12.89 8.21 7.76
N MET A 224 -12.23 7.05 7.58
CA MET A 224 -11.71 6.66 6.26
C MET A 224 -12.82 6.56 5.21
N LEU A 225 -13.96 5.97 5.56
CA LEU A 225 -15.07 5.74 4.66
C LEU A 225 -15.80 7.03 4.28
N ALA A 226 -15.84 8.02 5.18
CA ALA A 226 -16.36 9.36 4.91
C ALA A 226 -15.46 10.20 3.99
N LEU A 227 -14.19 9.81 3.81
CA LEU A 227 -13.16 10.52 3.05
C LEU A 227 -12.84 9.84 1.70
N ARG A 228 -13.86 9.33 1.01
CA ARG A 228 -13.70 8.67 -0.30
C ARG A 228 -13.59 9.65 -1.46
#